data_AF-A0A3B9GLR7-F1
#
_entry.id   AF-A0A3B9GLR7-F1
#
_cell.length_a   1.000
_cell.length_b   1.000
_cell.length_c   1.000
_cell.angle_alpha   90.00
_cell.angle_beta   90.00
_cell.angle_gamma   90.00
#
_symmetry.space_group_name_H-M   'P 1'
#
loop_
_entity.id
_entity.type
_entity.pdbx_description
1 polymer ?
#
loop_
_entity_poly.entity_id
_entity_poly.type
_entity_poly.pdbx_seq_one_letter_code
_entity_poly.pdbx_strand_id
1 'polypeptide(L)'
;MTKEQWETVSSRVRVILNYGIAQTQWLEESRLARFIAAVPFLARCGKAMETSFTHLLTYLASSDGSVKHIFFHKPEDDEDIYARLSPILNFQGGDEAALQCCKDLLTLSMVVNYQKDAESDQAVGKYNPVNAGIWDAEELIAQLKESIQRSITPEIAEFYTVDEALRGYWLD
;
A
#
# COMPACT_ATOMS: atom_id res chain seq x y z
N MET A 1 12.19 0.95 10.52
CA MET A 1 13.23 1.10 9.46
C MET A 1 14.08 2.32 9.77
N THR A 2 15.41 2.21 9.75
CA THR A 2 16.31 3.35 9.97
C THR A 2 16.48 4.20 8.70
N LYS A 3 17.04 5.41 8.84
CA LYS A 3 17.36 6.27 7.69
C LYS A 3 18.32 5.59 6.71
N GLU A 4 19.31 4.87 7.21
CA GLU A 4 20.29 4.12 6.40
C GLU A 4 19.63 2.97 5.64
N GLN A 5 18.72 2.23 6.27
CA GLN A 5 17.94 1.18 5.62
C GLN A 5 17.07 1.75 4.50
N TRP A 6 16.38 2.87 4.76
CA TRP A 6 15.60 3.57 3.75
C TRP A 6 16.45 3.99 2.56
N GLU A 7 17.57 4.68 2.81
CA GLU A 7 18.48 5.12 1.74
C GLU A 7 19.04 3.95 0.93
N THR A 8 19.36 2.85 1.59
CA THR A 8 19.83 1.63 0.93
C THR A 8 18.78 1.10 -0.04
N VAL A 9 17.53 0.97 0.38
CA VAL A 9 16.45 0.44 -0.45
C VAL A 9 16.05 1.44 -1.55
N SER A 10 15.77 2.69 -1.18
CA SER A 10 15.26 3.71 -2.10
C SER A 10 16.29 4.08 -3.18
N SER A 11 17.59 4.16 -2.86
CA SER A 11 18.63 4.41 -3.86
C SER A 11 18.71 3.31 -4.92
N ARG A 12 18.57 2.04 -4.53
CA ARG A 12 18.61 0.91 -5.47
C ARG A 12 17.40 0.89 -6.39
N VAL A 13 16.22 1.17 -5.85
CA VAL A 13 15.00 1.24 -6.66
C VAL A 13 15.06 2.43 -7.64
N ARG A 14 15.53 3.61 -7.20
CA ARG A 14 15.76 4.76 -8.09
C ARG A 14 16.67 4.44 -9.28
N VAL A 15 17.74 3.68 -9.03
CA VAL A 15 18.67 3.25 -10.09
C VAL A 15 17.99 2.28 -11.06
N ILE A 16 17.28 1.26 -10.55
CA ILE A 16 16.63 0.24 -11.38
C ILE A 16 15.53 0.84 -12.26
N LEU A 17 14.73 1.75 -11.69
CA LEU A 17 13.64 2.41 -12.41
C LEU A 17 14.11 3.63 -13.21
N ASN A 18 15.42 3.94 -13.20
CA ASN A 18 16.01 5.10 -13.87
C ASN A 18 15.28 6.42 -13.53
N TYR A 19 15.01 6.64 -12.24
CA TYR A 19 14.27 7.82 -11.78
C TYR A 19 15.06 9.11 -12.02
N GLY A 20 14.38 10.09 -12.61
CA GLY A 20 14.88 11.47 -12.71
C GLY A 20 14.72 12.24 -11.40
N ILE A 21 14.99 13.55 -11.46
CA ILE A 21 14.92 14.44 -10.29
C ILE A 21 13.51 14.46 -9.69
N ALA A 22 12.48 14.64 -10.52
CA ALA A 22 11.10 14.75 -10.05
C ALA A 22 10.61 13.46 -9.38
N GLN A 23 10.87 12.30 -10.00
CA GLN A 23 10.49 11.00 -9.42
C GLN A 23 11.27 10.71 -8.13
N THR A 24 12.53 11.16 -8.07
CA THR A 24 13.34 11.03 -6.86
C THR A 24 12.78 11.85 -5.71
N GLN A 25 12.44 13.13 -5.95
CA GLN A 25 11.83 14.00 -4.94
C GLN A 25 10.50 13.45 -4.45
N TRP A 26 9.63 13.03 -5.38
CA TRP A 26 8.37 12.40 -5.04
C TRP A 26 8.57 11.15 -4.15
N LEU A 27 9.52 10.27 -4.51
CA LEU A 27 9.78 9.06 -3.72
C LEU A 27 10.28 9.39 -2.29
N GLU A 28 11.08 10.46 -2.15
CA GLU A 28 11.57 10.91 -0.86
C GLU A 28 10.46 11.50 0.04
N GLU A 29 9.43 12.07 -0.57
CA GLU A 29 8.28 12.69 0.10
C GLU A 29 7.12 11.70 0.34
N SER A 30 7.01 10.65 -0.48
CA SER A 30 5.89 9.71 -0.40
C SER A 30 5.91 8.87 0.88
N ARG A 31 4.99 9.20 1.79
CA ARG A 31 4.80 8.47 3.05
C ARG A 31 4.34 7.04 2.82
N LEU A 32 3.48 6.81 1.82
CA LEU A 32 3.00 5.46 1.50
C LEU A 32 4.15 4.57 1.00
N ALA A 33 4.99 5.08 0.09
CA ALA A 33 6.16 4.34 -0.39
C ALA A 33 7.10 3.97 0.78
N ARG A 34 7.36 4.94 1.66
CA ARG A 34 8.20 4.74 2.84
C ARG A 34 7.58 3.76 3.83
N PHE A 35 6.26 3.79 4.00
CA PHE A 35 5.53 2.85 4.85
C PHE A 35 5.61 1.43 4.32
N ILE A 36 5.31 1.20 3.03
CA ILE A 36 5.41 -0.10 2.36
C ILE A 36 6.80 -0.70 2.55
N ALA A 37 7.86 0.11 2.36
CA ALA A 37 9.23 -0.32 2.62
C ALA A 37 9.51 -0.61 4.10
N ALA A 38 8.82 0.06 5.03
CA ALA A 38 9.03 -0.11 6.47
C ALA A 38 8.35 -1.35 7.06
N VAL A 39 7.23 -1.82 6.50
CA VAL A 39 6.42 -2.93 7.05
C VAL A 39 7.26 -4.15 7.45
N PRO A 40 8.18 -4.67 6.60
CA PRO A 40 8.95 -5.86 6.97
C PRO A 40 9.85 -5.65 8.20
N PHE A 41 10.31 -4.41 8.43
CA PHE A 41 11.11 -4.06 9.61
C PHE A 41 10.24 -3.87 10.85
N LEU A 42 9.08 -3.20 10.71
CA LEU A 42 8.12 -2.99 11.79
C LEU A 42 7.63 -4.33 12.35
N ALA A 43 7.36 -5.28 11.45
CA ALA A 43 6.93 -6.64 11.80
C ALA A 43 8.09 -7.58 12.16
N ARG A 44 9.36 -7.14 12.12
CA ARG A 44 10.53 -7.97 12.44
C ARG A 44 10.62 -9.24 11.59
N CYS A 45 10.30 -9.14 10.29
CA CYS A 45 10.38 -10.27 9.36
C CYS A 45 11.82 -10.77 9.19
N GLY A 46 11.99 -12.06 8.91
CA GLY A 46 13.32 -12.70 8.85
C GLY A 46 14.23 -12.18 7.73
N LYS A 47 13.65 -11.69 6.63
CA LYS A 47 14.35 -11.09 5.48
C LYS A 47 13.85 -9.68 5.19
N ALA A 48 13.78 -8.85 6.24
CA ALA A 48 13.16 -7.54 6.17
C ALA A 48 13.72 -6.64 5.05
N MET A 49 15.04 -6.69 4.79
CA MET A 49 15.67 -5.88 3.75
C MET A 49 15.26 -6.33 2.35
N GLU A 50 15.32 -7.63 2.06
CA GLU A 50 14.93 -8.18 0.75
C GLU A 50 13.44 -7.97 0.49
N THR A 51 12.59 -8.26 1.49
CA THR A 51 11.14 -8.04 1.39
C THR A 51 10.82 -6.55 1.20
N SER A 52 11.49 -5.65 1.92
CA SER A 52 11.31 -4.20 1.78
C SER A 52 11.63 -3.72 0.37
N PHE A 53 12.77 -4.16 -0.17
CA PHE A 53 13.18 -3.83 -1.52
C PHE A 53 12.18 -4.35 -2.58
N THR A 54 11.78 -5.63 -2.48
CA THR A 54 10.83 -6.22 -3.42
C THR A 54 9.47 -5.53 -3.33
N HIS A 55 8.96 -5.27 -2.12
CA HIS A 55 7.66 -4.61 -1.95
C HIS A 55 7.66 -3.18 -2.47
N LEU A 56 8.71 -2.40 -2.19
CA LEU A 56 8.82 -1.04 -2.71
C LEU A 56 8.90 -1.05 -4.24
N LEU A 57 9.72 -1.91 -4.83
CA LEU A 57 9.84 -2.02 -6.28
C LEU A 57 8.51 -2.40 -6.94
N THR A 58 7.81 -3.38 -6.37
CA THR A 58 6.48 -3.82 -6.85
C THR A 58 5.45 -2.70 -6.74
N TYR A 59 5.40 -1.98 -5.63
CA TYR A 59 4.51 -0.83 -5.46
C TYR A 59 4.78 0.24 -6.53
N LEU A 60 6.03 0.62 -6.71
CA LEU A 60 6.41 1.65 -7.67
C LEU A 60 6.13 1.24 -9.11
N ALA A 61 6.38 -0.04 -9.45
CA ALA A 61 5.95 -0.59 -10.74
C ALA A 61 4.42 -0.55 -10.88
N SER A 62 3.67 -0.92 -9.84
CA SER A 62 2.20 -0.92 -9.87
C SER A 62 1.57 0.47 -10.05
N SER A 63 2.33 1.52 -9.77
CA SER A 63 1.91 2.92 -9.95
C SER A 63 2.28 3.49 -11.32
N ASP A 64 3.13 2.82 -12.09
CA ASP A 64 3.57 3.29 -13.40
C ASP A 64 2.45 3.18 -14.45
N GLY A 65 2.19 4.26 -15.19
CA GLY A 65 1.12 4.33 -16.17
C GLY A 65 1.19 3.26 -17.27
N SER A 66 2.37 2.75 -17.59
CA SER A 66 2.58 1.72 -18.62
C SER A 66 2.16 0.31 -18.19
N VAL A 67 2.15 0.02 -16.88
CA VAL A 67 1.90 -1.33 -16.36
C VAL A 67 0.86 -1.41 -15.23
N LYS A 68 0.40 -0.27 -14.68
CA LYS A 68 -0.55 -0.25 -13.55
C LYS A 68 -1.81 -1.07 -13.74
N HIS A 69 -2.28 -1.20 -14.98
CA HIS A 69 -3.47 -1.99 -15.35
C HIS A 69 -3.32 -3.48 -15.06
N ILE A 70 -2.08 -3.99 -14.98
CA ILE A 70 -1.79 -5.37 -14.59
C ILE A 70 -2.16 -5.60 -13.12
N PHE A 71 -2.07 -4.57 -12.28
CA PHE A 71 -2.26 -4.57 -10.83
C PHE A 71 -3.60 -3.99 -10.37
N PHE A 72 -4.53 -3.73 -11.29
CA PHE A 72 -5.89 -3.34 -10.90
C PHE A 72 -6.61 -4.53 -10.29
N HIS A 73 -7.44 -4.27 -9.28
CA HIS A 73 -8.41 -5.22 -8.77
C HIS A 73 -9.34 -5.64 -9.90
N LYS A 74 -9.61 -6.94 -10.02
CA LYS A 74 -10.46 -7.55 -11.04
C LYS A 74 -11.56 -8.38 -10.38
N PRO A 75 -12.59 -8.82 -11.12
CA PRO A 75 -13.63 -9.66 -10.55
C PRO A 75 -13.09 -10.94 -9.89
N GLU A 76 -11.96 -11.48 -10.38
CA GLU A 76 -11.34 -12.66 -9.76
C GLU A 76 -10.75 -12.39 -8.37
N ASP A 77 -10.57 -11.11 -8.00
CA ASP A 77 -10.03 -10.68 -6.71
C ASP A 77 -11.14 -10.39 -5.68
N ASP A 78 -12.42 -10.45 -6.07
CA ASP A 78 -13.56 -9.98 -5.25
C ASP A 78 -13.77 -10.75 -3.94
N GLU A 79 -13.30 -11.99 -3.87
CA GLU A 79 -13.43 -12.84 -2.68
C GLU A 79 -12.56 -12.36 -1.50
N ASP A 80 -11.50 -11.60 -1.77
CA ASP A 80 -10.55 -11.15 -0.76
C ASP A 80 -10.17 -9.67 -0.97
N ILE A 81 -10.54 -8.81 -0.01
CA ILE A 81 -10.22 -7.38 -0.03
C ILE A 81 -8.71 -7.09 -0.06
N TYR A 82 -7.86 -8.06 0.32
CA TYR A 82 -6.41 -7.94 0.29
C TYR A 82 -5.79 -8.42 -1.04
N ALA A 83 -6.57 -9.04 -1.94
CA ALA A 83 -6.05 -9.74 -3.13
C ALA A 83 -5.18 -8.84 -4.02
N ARG A 84 -5.66 -7.62 -4.33
CA ARG A 84 -4.88 -6.62 -5.09
C ARG A 84 -3.54 -6.28 -4.44
N LEU A 85 -3.48 -6.31 -3.11
CA LEU A 85 -2.28 -5.98 -2.34
C LEU A 85 -1.37 -7.18 -2.13
N SER A 86 -1.81 -8.40 -2.44
CA SER A 86 -1.03 -9.62 -2.25
C SER A 86 0.44 -9.55 -2.72
N PRO A 87 0.79 -8.86 -3.84
CA PRO A 87 2.19 -8.76 -4.27
C PRO A 87 3.11 -7.98 -3.31
N ILE A 88 2.53 -7.14 -2.45
CA ILE A 88 3.24 -6.35 -1.42
C ILE A 88 2.87 -6.75 0.01
N LEU A 89 2.11 -7.84 0.18
CA LEU A 89 1.69 -8.38 1.48
C LEU A 89 2.27 -9.78 1.76
N ASN A 90 3.30 -10.19 1.01
CA ASN A 90 3.97 -11.46 1.20
C ASN A 90 5.18 -11.34 2.12
N PHE A 91 5.12 -11.92 3.32
CA PHE A 91 6.16 -11.75 4.35
C PHE A 91 6.73 -13.10 4.79
N GLN A 92 8.04 -13.14 5.05
CA GLN A 92 8.69 -14.31 5.64
C GLN A 92 8.75 -14.18 7.17
N GLY A 93 7.77 -14.77 7.84
CA GLY A 93 7.59 -14.65 9.29
C GLY A 93 7.23 -13.22 9.72
N GLY A 94 7.45 -12.91 10.99
CA GLY A 94 7.17 -11.60 11.58
C GLY A 94 6.09 -11.67 12.66
N ASP A 95 5.87 -10.54 13.32
CA ASP A 95 4.78 -10.33 14.27
C ASP A 95 3.45 -10.22 13.51
N GLU A 96 2.58 -11.20 13.70
CA GLU A 96 1.28 -11.28 13.01
C GLU A 96 0.38 -10.08 13.30
N ALA A 97 0.39 -9.55 14.52
CA ALA A 97 -0.44 -8.40 14.89
C ALA A 97 0.07 -7.12 14.20
N ALA A 98 1.40 -6.93 14.15
CA ALA A 98 1.99 -5.81 13.44
C ALA A 98 1.73 -5.90 11.93
N LEU A 99 1.86 -7.10 11.35
CA LEU A 99 1.56 -7.33 9.94
C LEU A 99 0.10 -7.06 9.61
N GLN A 100 -0.83 -7.56 10.43
CA GLN A 100 -2.26 -7.34 10.20
C GLN A 100 -2.60 -5.85 10.27
N CYS A 101 -2.09 -5.13 11.27
CA CYS A 101 -2.28 -3.68 11.36
C CYS A 101 -1.76 -2.95 10.12
N CYS A 102 -0.60 -3.34 9.59
CA CYS A 102 -0.03 -2.73 8.39
C CYS A 102 -0.83 -3.06 7.13
N LYS A 103 -1.29 -4.31 6.99
CA LYS A 103 -2.18 -4.75 5.90
C LYS A 103 -3.47 -3.94 5.91
N ASP A 104 -4.06 -3.75 7.08
CA ASP A 104 -5.31 -3.01 7.21
C ASP A 104 -5.12 -1.52 6.87
N LEU A 105 -4.00 -0.90 7.26
CA LEU A 105 -3.68 0.48 6.86
C LEU A 105 -3.54 0.64 5.34
N LEU A 106 -2.85 -0.29 4.67
CA LEU A 106 -2.71 -0.28 3.20
C LEU A 106 -4.07 -0.50 2.52
N THR A 107 -4.85 -1.45 3.04
CA THR A 107 -6.18 -1.79 2.52
C THR A 107 -7.15 -0.63 2.70
N LEU A 108 -7.11 0.06 3.84
CA LEU A 108 -7.91 1.25 4.10
C LEU A 108 -7.62 2.33 3.06
N SER A 109 -6.33 2.61 2.79
CA SER A 109 -5.94 3.56 1.75
C SER A 109 -6.48 3.13 0.38
N MET A 110 -6.38 1.85 0.04
CA MET A 110 -6.87 1.31 -1.23
C MET A 110 -8.40 1.42 -1.38
N VAL A 111 -9.17 1.02 -0.36
CA VAL A 111 -10.65 1.08 -0.38
C VAL A 111 -11.13 2.52 -0.54
N VAL A 112 -10.50 3.47 0.17
CA VAL A 112 -10.80 4.90 0.04
C VAL A 112 -10.51 5.41 -1.38
N ASN A 113 -9.42 4.98 -2.01
CA ASN A 113 -9.15 5.32 -3.42
C ASN A 113 -10.25 4.80 -4.34
N TYR A 114 -10.65 3.53 -4.19
CA TYR A 114 -11.73 2.97 -5.01
C TYR A 114 -13.06 3.69 -4.83
N GLN A 115 -13.39 4.09 -3.59
CA GLN A 115 -14.57 4.89 -3.31
C GLN A 115 -14.51 6.26 -4.01
N LYS A 116 -13.37 6.95 -3.97
CA LYS A 116 -13.17 8.25 -4.63
C LYS A 116 -13.22 8.16 -6.15
N ASP A 117 -12.61 7.11 -6.70
CA ASP A 117 -12.49 6.91 -8.15
C ASP A 117 -13.78 6.34 -8.77
N ALA A 118 -14.73 5.89 -7.95
CA ALA A 118 -15.95 5.18 -8.37
C ALA A 118 -16.68 5.88 -9.54
N GLU A 119 -17.01 7.16 -9.41
CA GLU A 119 -17.72 7.89 -10.47
C GLU A 119 -16.90 7.98 -11.76
N SER A 120 -15.59 8.28 -11.64
CA SER A 120 -14.70 8.43 -12.79
C SER A 120 -14.45 7.10 -13.51
N ASP A 121 -14.33 6.01 -12.76
CA ASP A 121 -14.16 4.66 -13.28
C ASP A 121 -15.42 4.19 -14.01
N GLN A 122 -16.61 4.49 -13.46
CA GLN A 122 -17.88 4.20 -14.11
C GLN A 122 -17.99 4.92 -15.46
N ALA A 123 -17.60 6.20 -15.51
CA ALA A 123 -17.68 7.02 -16.72
C ALA A 123 -16.82 6.47 -17.88
N VAL A 124 -15.73 5.77 -17.58
CA VAL A 124 -14.81 5.20 -18.58
C VAL A 124 -14.95 3.68 -18.74
N GLY A 125 -15.93 3.06 -18.07
CA GLY A 125 -16.14 1.61 -18.12
C GLY A 125 -15.03 0.79 -17.46
N LYS A 126 -14.26 1.37 -16.54
CA LYS A 126 -13.25 0.66 -15.75
C LYS A 126 -13.92 -0.07 -14.59
N TYR A 127 -13.51 -1.32 -14.38
CA TYR A 127 -13.99 -2.10 -13.24
C TYR A 127 -13.59 -1.45 -11.91
N ASN A 128 -14.55 -1.38 -10.99
CA ASN A 128 -14.38 -0.88 -9.65
C ASN A 128 -15.31 -1.69 -8.72
N PRO A 129 -14.78 -2.35 -7.67
CA PRO A 129 -15.56 -3.24 -6.81
C PRO A 129 -16.66 -2.51 -6.02
N VAL A 130 -16.53 -1.20 -5.80
CA VAL A 130 -17.57 -0.38 -5.17
C VAL A 130 -18.77 -0.20 -6.11
N ASN A 131 -18.52 0.16 -7.38
CA ASN A 131 -19.58 0.26 -8.39
C ASN A 131 -20.27 -1.06 -8.69
N ALA A 132 -19.53 -2.16 -8.58
CA ALA A 132 -20.05 -3.51 -8.77
C ALA A 132 -20.89 -4.00 -7.57
N GLY A 133 -20.94 -3.25 -6.46
CA GLY A 133 -21.67 -3.61 -5.25
C GLY A 133 -21.03 -4.77 -4.47
N ILE A 134 -19.77 -5.11 -4.79
CA ILE A 134 -18.99 -6.15 -4.10
C ILE A 134 -18.46 -5.58 -2.79
N TRP A 135 -17.95 -4.35 -2.83
CA TRP A 135 -17.47 -3.65 -1.64
C TRP A 135 -18.49 -2.62 -1.18
N ASP A 136 -19.04 -2.84 0.02
CA ASP A 136 -19.60 -1.73 0.80
C ASP A 136 -18.42 -0.93 1.38
N ALA A 137 -18.03 0.13 0.67
CA ALA A 137 -16.87 0.92 1.04
C ALA A 137 -17.01 1.57 2.43
N GLU A 138 -18.21 2.00 2.81
CA GLU A 138 -18.43 2.64 4.12
C GLU A 138 -18.27 1.63 5.25
N GLU A 139 -18.85 0.44 5.09
CA GLU A 139 -18.70 -0.64 6.06
C GLU A 139 -17.24 -1.10 6.17
N LEU A 140 -16.57 -1.35 5.05
CA LEU A 140 -15.16 -1.77 5.03
C LEU A 140 -14.25 -0.73 5.67
N ILE A 141 -14.44 0.55 5.38
CA ILE A 141 -13.68 1.64 6.02
C ILE A 141 -13.89 1.62 7.54
N ALA A 142 -15.13 1.44 8.00
CA ALA A 142 -15.41 1.37 9.44
C ALA A 142 -14.73 0.16 10.11
N GLN A 143 -14.85 -1.03 9.51
CA GLN A 143 -14.23 -2.26 10.01
C GLN A 143 -12.70 -2.15 10.07
N LEU A 144 -12.07 -1.65 8.99
CA LEU A 144 -10.61 -1.48 8.93
C LEU A 144 -10.13 -0.47 9.98
N LYS A 145 -10.83 0.66 10.14
CA LYS A 145 -10.49 1.64 11.18
C LYS A 145 -10.55 1.05 12.57
N GLU A 146 -11.59 0.29 12.88
CA GLU A 146 -11.73 -0.37 14.18
C GLU A 146 -10.60 -1.39 14.42
N SER A 147 -10.28 -2.21 13.40
CA SER A 147 -9.16 -3.16 13.47
C SER A 147 -7.84 -2.45 13.78
N ILE A 148 -7.51 -1.41 13.00
CA ILE A 148 -6.27 -0.64 13.15
C ILE A 148 -6.20 0.03 14.52
N GLN A 149 -7.30 0.63 15.01
CA GLN A 149 -7.32 1.31 16.31
C GLN A 149 -6.99 0.37 17.48
N ARG A 150 -7.30 -0.93 17.35
CA ARG A 150 -7.01 -1.93 18.40
C ARG A 150 -5.55 -2.38 18.41
N SER A 151 -4.84 -2.26 17.28
CA SER A 151 -3.51 -2.86 17.11
C SER A 151 -2.39 -1.86 16.77
N ILE A 152 -2.72 -0.62 16.38
CA ILE A 152 -1.72 0.35 15.95
C ILE A 152 -0.81 0.74 17.12
N THR A 153 0.50 0.65 16.88
CA THR A 153 1.52 1.08 17.84
C THR A 153 2.10 2.43 17.44
N PRO A 154 2.74 3.17 18.36
CA PRO A 154 3.45 4.41 18.04
C PRO A 154 4.48 4.24 16.93
N GLU A 155 5.18 3.10 16.89
CA GLU A 155 6.18 2.79 15.86
C GLU A 155 5.58 2.63 14.46
N ILE A 156 4.37 2.06 14.36
CA ILE A 156 3.65 1.98 13.08
C ILE A 156 3.14 3.37 12.68
N ALA A 157 2.54 4.10 13.62
CA ALA A 157 1.96 5.42 13.39
C ALA A 157 2.99 6.48 12.98
N GLU A 158 4.26 6.33 13.36
CA GLU A 158 5.36 7.20 12.90
C GLU A 158 5.48 7.19 11.36
N PHE A 159 5.25 6.02 10.73
CA PHE A 159 5.37 5.84 9.29
C PHE A 159 4.07 6.16 8.54
N TYR A 160 2.93 5.71 9.06
CA TYR A 160 1.64 5.90 8.38
C TYR A 160 0.48 5.83 9.36
N THR A 161 -0.39 6.85 9.30
CA THR A 161 -1.53 6.99 10.21
C THR A 161 -2.85 6.62 9.53
N VAL A 162 -3.90 6.40 10.34
CA VAL A 162 -5.27 6.23 9.84
C VAL A 162 -5.71 7.44 9.02
N ASP A 163 -5.38 8.67 9.46
CA ASP A 163 -5.75 9.89 8.75
C ASP A 163 -5.07 9.97 7.38
N GLU A 164 -3.83 9.51 7.26
CA GLU A 164 -3.10 9.44 5.99
C GLU A 164 -3.69 8.38 5.06
N ALA A 165 -4.06 7.22 5.59
CA ALA A 165 -4.78 6.20 4.82
C ALA A 165 -6.13 6.73 4.31
N LEU A 166 -6.88 7.47 5.14
CA LEU A 166 -8.16 8.09 4.76
C LEU A 166 -8.03 9.21 3.71
N ARG A 167 -6.84 9.76 3.51
CA ARG A 167 -6.63 10.67 2.37
C ARG A 167 -6.59 9.91 1.06
N GLY A 168 -6.40 8.59 1.06
CA GLY A 168 -6.45 7.77 -0.15
C GLY A 168 -5.44 8.27 -1.18
N TYR A 169 -4.17 8.31 -0.82
CA TYR A 169 -3.09 8.75 -1.70
C TYR A 169 -2.29 7.54 -2.16
N TRP A 170 -2.85 6.75 -3.08
CA TRP A 170 -2.12 5.62 -3.67
C TRP A 170 -1.03 6.07 -4.64
N LEU A 171 -1.12 7.32 -5.12
CA LEU A 171 -0.23 7.88 -6.14
C LEU A 171 0.40 9.23 -5.74
N ASP A 172 0.08 9.79 -4.56
CA ASP A 172 0.69 11.03 -4.07
C ASP A 172 1.87 10.77 -3.12
#